data_AF-A0A6E8VGI6-F1
#
_entry.id   AF-A0A6E8VGI6-F1
#
_cell.length_a   1.000
_cell.length_b   1.000
_cell.length_c   1.000
_cell.angle_alpha   90.00
_cell.angle_beta   90.00
_cell.angle_gamma   90.00
#
_symmetry.space_group_name_H-M   'P 1'
#
loop_
_entity.id
_entity.type
_entity.pdbx_description
1 polymer ?
#
loop_
_entity_poly.entity_id
_entity_poly.type
_entity_poly.pdbx_seq_one_letter_code
_entity_poly.pdbx_strand_id
1 'polypeptide(L)'
;MAWSQKQFIFALTMVVTGSINTLSTKWADNIESEGSDGQVRRFVHPFVQACAMFLGEFLCLLAFKAVYYHLRRKNNGSEDRHDLVQGNREFSPFILFVPAMCDMLATSIMYVGLNLTYPSSFQLLRGSVIIFVAILSVAFLNRTLVKREWFGIAFIMVGLVIVGMSDVLSNDNTGSQYTRNNVITGDLLIILAQIITAVQMVYEEYYVTALNIPALQAVGWEGFFGFSVLGALLLPMYFIHVMYPFNSNAHGVLEDLPDALAQMANNYQLIIAISGMIVSIAFFNFAGISVTKEISATTRMVLDSVRTLVVWVVSLLLVWQKFHYLQLIGFAGLLFGMCLYNDIIVLQTYRRVKIALLLRIGRQSSDGMGEVIINRQADEPDR
;
A
#
# COMPACT_ATOMS: atom_id res chain seq x y z
N MET A 1 -3.71 -7.29 20.69
CA MET A 1 -2.46 -6.83 21.33
C MET A 1 -2.33 -5.34 21.08
N ALA A 2 -1.79 -4.54 22.02
CA ALA A 2 -1.53 -3.13 21.76
C ALA A 2 -0.26 -3.01 20.91
N TRP A 3 -0.29 -2.26 19.81
CA TRP A 3 0.89 -2.00 18.99
C TRP A 3 1.94 -1.24 19.81
N SER A 4 3.21 -1.55 19.57
CA SER A 4 4.29 -0.74 20.12
C SER A 4 4.27 0.66 19.51
N GLN A 5 4.84 1.66 20.21
CA GLN A 5 4.94 3.02 19.68
C GLN A 5 5.71 3.03 18.34
N LYS A 6 6.75 2.18 18.19
CA LYS A 6 7.52 2.04 16.95
C LYS A 6 6.65 1.51 15.81
N GLN A 7 5.89 0.43 16.05
CA GLN A 7 4.97 -0.16 15.07
C GLN A 7 3.92 0.85 14.59
N PHE A 8 3.37 1.64 15.51
CA PHE A 8 2.42 2.70 15.17
C PHE A 8 3.06 3.81 14.31
N ILE A 9 4.29 4.22 14.63
CA ILE A 9 5.02 5.22 13.83
C ILE A 9 5.25 4.71 12.41
N PHE A 10 5.69 3.46 12.22
CA PHE A 10 5.86 2.89 10.89
C PHE A 10 4.53 2.82 10.13
N ALA A 11 3.46 2.36 10.77
CA ALA A 11 2.15 2.30 10.15
C ALA A 11 1.64 3.69 9.72
N LEU A 12 1.77 4.70 10.58
CA LEU A 12 1.39 6.08 10.27
C LEU A 12 2.24 6.66 9.13
N THR A 13 3.55 6.44 9.18
CA THR A 13 4.48 6.90 8.14
C THR A 13 4.09 6.31 6.80
N MET A 14 3.88 5.00 6.73
CA MET A 14 3.45 4.30 5.51
C MET A 14 2.16 4.90 4.94
N VAL A 15 1.12 5.13 5.76
CA VAL A 15 -0.15 5.67 5.27
C VAL A 15 0.01 7.12 4.77
N VAL A 16 0.72 7.96 5.52
CA VAL A 16 0.89 9.39 5.18
C VAL A 16 1.77 9.54 3.94
N THR A 17 2.97 8.97 3.93
CA THR A 17 3.90 9.14 2.81
C THR A 17 3.42 8.41 1.57
N GLY A 18 2.77 7.25 1.73
CA GLY A 18 2.09 6.60 0.62
C GLY A 18 0.97 7.45 0.02
N SER A 19 0.19 8.16 0.85
CA SER A 19 -0.88 9.04 0.34
C SER A 19 -0.30 10.22 -0.41
N ILE A 20 0.77 10.84 0.12
CA ILE A 20 1.52 11.91 -0.56
C ILE A 20 2.06 11.41 -1.90
N ASN A 21 2.61 10.19 -1.95
CA ASN A 21 3.14 9.60 -3.17
C ASN A 21 2.05 9.51 -4.25
N THR A 22 0.94 8.84 -3.96
CA THR A 22 -0.14 8.67 -4.94
C THR A 22 -0.77 10.01 -5.36
N LEU A 23 -0.93 10.96 -4.43
CA LEU A 23 -1.43 12.29 -4.76
C LEU A 23 -0.43 13.07 -5.62
N SER A 24 0.87 12.93 -5.39
CA SER A 24 1.91 13.58 -6.19
C SER A 24 1.99 12.99 -7.60
N THR A 25 1.87 11.67 -7.74
CA THR A 25 1.77 11.00 -9.05
C THR A 25 0.54 11.49 -9.81
N LYS A 26 -0.63 11.48 -9.16
CA LYS A 26 -1.87 11.98 -9.77
C LYS A 26 -1.80 13.47 -10.09
N TRP A 27 -1.07 14.26 -9.31
CA TRP A 27 -0.84 15.67 -9.61
C TRP A 27 0.04 15.81 -10.86
N ALA A 28 1.12 15.03 -10.97
CA ALA A 28 1.96 14.99 -12.17
C ALA A 28 1.15 14.63 -13.42
N ASP A 29 0.31 13.60 -13.36
CA ASP A 29 -0.53 13.15 -14.50
C ASP A 29 -1.51 14.21 -15.00
N ASN A 30 -1.93 15.13 -14.12
CA ASN A 30 -2.88 16.20 -14.46
C ASN A 30 -2.19 17.48 -14.95
N ILE A 31 -0.87 17.60 -14.81
CA ILE A 31 -0.15 18.77 -15.29
C ILE A 31 0.06 18.65 -16.80
N GLU A 32 -0.22 19.76 -17.49
CA GLU A 32 0.06 19.94 -18.90
C GLU A 32 1.39 20.67 -19.06
N SER A 33 2.24 20.16 -19.96
CA SER A 33 3.55 20.75 -20.26
C SER A 33 3.84 20.66 -21.76
N GLU A 34 4.75 21.53 -22.21
CA GLU A 34 5.22 21.54 -23.59
C GLU A 34 6.17 20.35 -23.81
N GLY A 35 5.78 19.47 -24.75
CA GLY A 35 6.58 18.32 -25.16
C GLY A 35 7.80 18.70 -26.02
N SER A 36 8.57 17.71 -26.40
CA SER A 36 9.74 17.82 -27.29
C SER A 36 9.42 18.37 -28.68
N ASP A 37 8.16 18.29 -29.11
CA ASP A 37 7.64 18.81 -30.37
C ASP A 37 6.96 20.19 -30.25
N GLY A 38 7.01 20.82 -29.07
CA GLY A 38 6.40 22.12 -28.82
C GLY A 38 4.88 22.10 -28.62
N GLN A 39 4.26 20.92 -28.58
CA GLN A 39 2.82 20.79 -28.31
C GLN A 39 2.57 20.57 -26.82
N VAL A 40 1.53 21.23 -26.30
CA VAL A 40 1.12 21.08 -24.91
C VAL A 40 0.31 19.78 -24.77
N ARG A 41 0.82 18.85 -23.94
CA ARG A 41 0.16 17.58 -23.62
C ARG A 41 0.20 17.33 -22.13
N ARG A 42 -0.65 16.41 -21.67
CA ARG A 42 -0.59 15.90 -20.29
C ARG A 42 0.62 15.00 -20.12
N PHE A 43 1.18 15.02 -18.91
CA PHE A 43 2.30 14.16 -18.56
C PHE A 43 1.83 12.70 -18.37
N VAL A 44 1.84 11.92 -19.44
CA VAL A 44 1.42 10.50 -19.43
C VAL A 44 2.63 9.61 -19.70
N HIS A 45 3.45 9.44 -18.67
CA HIS A 45 4.72 8.70 -18.74
C HIS A 45 4.84 7.69 -17.59
N PRO A 46 3.98 6.66 -17.57
CA PRO A 46 3.84 5.71 -16.45
C PRO A 46 5.14 4.94 -16.12
N PHE A 47 5.91 4.52 -17.13
CA PHE A 47 7.14 3.76 -16.91
C PHE A 47 8.29 4.68 -16.52
N VAL A 48 8.31 5.93 -16.98
CA VAL A 48 9.25 6.96 -16.48
C VAL A 48 8.94 7.28 -15.02
N GLN A 49 7.66 7.42 -14.66
CA GLN A 49 7.25 7.62 -13.27
C GLN A 49 7.61 6.42 -12.39
N ALA A 50 7.38 5.19 -12.86
CA ALA A 50 7.80 3.98 -12.15
C ALA A 50 9.33 3.90 -12.00
N CYS A 51 10.09 4.32 -13.01
CA CYS A 51 11.55 4.44 -12.92
C CYS A 51 11.97 5.47 -11.86
N ALA A 52 11.29 6.62 -11.79
CA ALA A 52 11.50 7.61 -10.73
C ALA A 52 11.10 7.07 -9.33
N MET A 53 10.08 6.22 -9.23
CA MET A 53 9.73 5.55 -7.98
C MET A 53 10.86 4.61 -7.51
N PHE A 54 11.38 3.76 -8.41
CA PHE A 54 12.54 2.90 -8.09
C PHE A 54 13.79 3.70 -7.78
N LEU A 55 13.98 4.87 -8.41
CA LEU A 55 15.06 5.79 -8.04
C LEU A 55 14.93 6.23 -6.58
N GLY A 56 13.73 6.60 -6.12
CA GLY A 56 13.48 6.96 -4.72
C GLY A 56 13.80 5.82 -3.75
N GLU A 57 13.45 4.59 -4.09
CA GLU A 57 13.84 3.40 -3.32
C GLU A 57 15.36 3.19 -3.32
N PHE A 58 16.02 3.35 -4.47
CA PHE A 58 17.48 3.24 -4.56
C PHE A 58 18.20 4.27 -3.68
N LEU A 59 17.65 5.49 -3.54
CA LEU A 59 18.19 6.51 -2.63
C LEU A 59 18.18 6.06 -1.16
N CYS A 60 17.30 5.13 -0.76
CA CYS A 60 17.35 4.52 0.58
C CYS A 60 18.68 3.79 0.83
N LEU A 61 19.28 3.17 -0.20
CA LEU A 61 20.58 2.52 -0.07
C LEU A 61 21.70 3.53 0.22
N LEU A 62 21.63 4.71 -0.42
CA LEU A 62 22.59 5.78 -0.16
C LEU A 62 22.42 6.34 1.25
N ALA A 63 21.17 6.57 1.68
CA ALA A 63 20.86 6.98 3.05
C ALA A 63 21.36 5.95 4.08
N PHE A 64 21.15 4.65 3.83
CA PHE A 64 21.65 3.56 4.67
C PHE A 64 23.17 3.61 4.79
N LYS A 65 23.89 3.69 3.68
CA LYS A 65 25.36 3.76 3.68
C LYS A 65 25.87 5.02 4.38
N ALA A 66 25.21 6.16 4.20
CA ALA A 66 25.57 7.42 4.86
C ALA A 66 25.42 7.31 6.39
N VAL A 67 24.26 6.81 6.87
CA VAL A 67 24.01 6.59 8.29
C VAL A 67 24.98 5.55 8.86
N TYR A 68 25.19 4.44 8.17
CA TYR A 68 26.13 3.38 8.59
C TYR A 68 27.56 3.93 8.73
N TYR A 69 28.06 4.64 7.72
CA TYR A 69 29.40 5.22 7.76
C TYR A 69 29.55 6.28 8.85
N HIS A 70 28.51 7.09 9.08
CA HIS A 70 28.49 8.06 10.17
C HIS A 70 28.53 7.40 11.55
N LEU A 71 27.73 6.34 11.77
CA LEU A 71 27.72 5.58 13.01
C LEU A 71 29.04 4.82 13.24
N ARG A 72 29.63 4.26 12.17
CA ARG A 72 30.93 3.59 12.22
C ARG A 72 32.06 4.55 12.58
N ARG A 73 32.04 5.77 12.03
CA ARG A 73 32.99 6.84 12.40
C ARG A 73 32.94 7.20 13.89
N LYS A 74 31.78 7.05 14.54
CA LYS A 74 31.62 7.31 15.98
C LYS A 74 32.30 6.25 16.86
N ASN A 75 32.69 5.10 16.29
CA ASN A 75 33.45 4.00 16.90
C ASN A 75 32.94 3.50 18.28
N ASN A 76 31.64 3.68 18.56
CA ASN A 76 31.00 3.33 19.83
C ASN A 76 30.12 2.06 19.72
N GLY A 77 30.26 1.27 18.66
CA GLY A 77 29.37 0.11 18.38
C GLY A 77 27.90 0.50 18.17
N SER A 78 27.62 1.77 17.88
CA SER A 78 26.25 2.28 17.70
C SER A 78 25.59 1.78 16.41
N GLU A 79 26.38 1.29 15.45
CA GLU A 79 25.89 0.68 14.22
C GLU A 79 24.97 -0.52 14.48
N ASP A 80 25.28 -1.34 15.49
CA ASP A 80 24.50 -2.56 15.79
C ASP A 80 23.32 -2.32 16.72
N ARG A 81 23.21 -1.11 17.30
CA ARG A 81 22.11 -0.70 18.20
C ARG A 81 21.08 0.20 17.53
N HIS A 82 21.40 0.78 16.37
CA HIS A 82 20.53 1.74 15.72
C HIS A 82 19.50 1.02 14.85
N ASP A 83 18.20 1.21 15.12
CA ASP A 83 17.08 0.51 14.46
C ASP A 83 17.16 0.54 12.91
N LEU A 84 17.70 1.62 12.33
CA LEU A 84 17.83 1.79 10.87
C LEU A 84 18.89 0.89 10.22
N VAL A 85 19.89 0.46 11.00
CA VAL A 85 21.10 -0.23 10.51
C VAL A 85 21.29 -1.59 11.18
N GLN A 86 20.43 -1.92 12.14
CA GLN A 86 20.38 -3.18 12.84
C GLN A 86 19.83 -4.29 11.94
N GLY A 87 20.53 -5.43 11.92
CA GLY A 87 20.17 -6.60 11.14
C GLY A 87 21.38 -7.27 10.50
N ASN A 88 21.15 -8.37 9.79
CA ASN A 88 22.20 -9.01 9.01
C ASN A 88 22.51 -8.18 7.75
N ARG A 89 23.74 -7.70 7.67
CA ARG A 89 24.23 -6.89 6.55
C ARG A 89 24.91 -7.71 5.47
N GLU A 90 25.32 -8.94 5.81
CA GLU A 90 26.01 -9.87 4.93
C GLU A 90 25.01 -10.91 4.40
N PHE A 91 24.35 -10.55 3.30
CA PHE A 91 23.48 -11.44 2.53
C PHE A 91 23.72 -11.22 1.04
N SER A 92 23.37 -12.21 0.21
CA SER A 92 23.45 -12.07 -1.24
C SER A 92 22.35 -11.12 -1.74
N PRO A 93 22.68 -9.96 -2.33
CA PRO A 93 21.68 -9.00 -2.80
C PRO A 93 20.70 -9.59 -3.81
N PHE A 94 21.12 -10.61 -4.57
CA PHE A 94 20.30 -11.31 -5.55
C PHE A 94 19.01 -11.93 -5.00
N ILE A 95 18.90 -12.14 -3.68
CA ILE A 95 17.64 -12.57 -3.06
C ILE A 95 16.53 -11.53 -3.29
N LEU A 96 16.88 -10.25 -3.27
CA LEU A 96 15.95 -9.13 -3.47
C LEU A 96 15.70 -8.80 -4.94
N PHE A 97 16.37 -9.50 -5.87
CA PHE A 97 16.09 -9.36 -7.29
C PHE A 97 14.69 -9.91 -7.65
N VAL A 98 14.32 -11.06 -7.08
CA VAL A 98 13.02 -11.70 -7.33
C VAL A 98 11.84 -10.77 -6.94
N PRO A 99 11.76 -10.23 -5.71
CA PRO A 99 10.67 -9.32 -5.35
C PRO A 99 10.67 -8.05 -6.21
N ALA A 100 11.82 -7.49 -6.56
CA ALA A 100 11.90 -6.33 -7.46
C ALA A 100 11.33 -6.63 -8.86
N MET A 101 11.58 -7.82 -9.41
CA MET A 101 10.99 -8.22 -10.70
C MET A 101 9.49 -8.46 -10.58
N CYS A 102 9.02 -9.05 -9.48
CA CYS A 102 7.60 -9.21 -9.22
C CYS A 102 6.89 -7.85 -9.11
N ASP A 103 7.47 -6.88 -8.40
CA ASP A 103 6.90 -5.54 -8.26
C ASP A 103 6.80 -4.81 -9.60
N MET A 104 7.89 -4.83 -10.38
CA MET A 104 7.93 -4.23 -11.72
C MET A 104 6.89 -4.86 -12.65
N LEU A 105 6.80 -6.20 -12.68
CA LEU A 105 5.84 -6.93 -13.51
C LEU A 105 4.39 -6.68 -13.07
N ALA A 106 4.12 -6.72 -11.76
CA ALA A 106 2.79 -6.43 -11.23
C ALA A 106 2.35 -5.00 -11.54
N THR A 107 3.22 -4.02 -11.33
CA THR A 107 2.93 -2.61 -11.62
C THR A 107 2.69 -2.38 -13.12
N SER A 108 3.47 -3.03 -13.99
CA SER A 108 3.28 -2.95 -15.44
C SER A 108 1.94 -3.53 -15.90
N ILE A 109 1.58 -4.73 -15.41
CA ILE A 109 0.28 -5.37 -15.73
C ILE A 109 -0.87 -4.53 -15.18
N MET A 110 -0.71 -3.97 -13.98
CA MET A 110 -1.70 -3.13 -13.33
C MET A 110 -1.93 -1.82 -14.11
N TYR A 111 -0.88 -1.22 -14.69
CA TYR A 111 -1.00 -0.07 -15.58
C TYR A 111 -1.79 -0.39 -16.86
N VAL A 112 -1.49 -1.52 -17.51
CA VAL A 112 -2.26 -1.98 -18.69
C VAL A 112 -3.71 -2.22 -18.31
N GLY A 113 -3.97 -2.83 -17.15
CA GLY A 113 -5.32 -3.06 -16.63
C GLY A 113 -6.10 -1.76 -16.40
N LEU A 114 -5.46 -0.74 -15.81
CA LEU A 114 -6.08 0.56 -15.54
C LEU A 114 -6.57 1.27 -16.82
N ASN A 115 -5.88 1.08 -17.95
CA ASN A 115 -6.29 1.64 -19.25
C ASN A 115 -7.44 0.88 -19.91
N LEU A 116 -7.76 -0.33 -19.44
CA LEU A 116 -8.77 -1.20 -20.01
C LEU A 116 -10.05 -1.30 -19.17
N THR A 117 -10.00 -0.95 -17.89
CA THR A 117 -11.14 -0.97 -16.96
C THR A 117 -11.40 0.40 -16.32
N TYR A 118 -12.47 0.49 -15.55
CA TYR A 118 -12.83 1.70 -14.82
C TYR A 118 -11.92 1.89 -13.58
N PRO A 119 -11.50 3.14 -13.25
CA PRO A 119 -10.68 3.41 -12.06
C PRO A 119 -11.28 2.93 -10.73
N SER A 120 -12.61 2.86 -10.62
CA SER A 120 -13.28 2.29 -9.45
C SER A 120 -13.10 0.79 -9.31
N SER A 121 -13.25 0.07 -10.42
CA SER A 121 -13.09 -1.38 -10.49
C SER A 121 -11.65 -1.73 -10.17
N PHE A 122 -10.70 -0.97 -10.74
CA PHE A 122 -9.28 -1.07 -10.42
C PHE A 122 -9.00 -1.00 -8.91
N GLN A 123 -9.52 0.01 -8.24
CA GLN A 123 -9.23 0.25 -6.83
C GLN A 123 -9.87 -0.84 -5.93
N LEU A 124 -11.02 -1.39 -6.31
CA LEU A 124 -11.67 -2.48 -5.60
C LEU A 124 -10.96 -3.83 -5.85
N LEU A 125 -10.59 -4.12 -7.10
CA LEU A 125 -9.86 -5.33 -7.47
C LEU A 125 -8.47 -5.38 -6.85
N ARG A 126 -7.81 -4.23 -6.65
CA ARG A 126 -6.56 -4.13 -5.90
C ARG A 126 -6.68 -4.66 -4.46
N GLY A 127 -7.85 -4.51 -3.84
CA GLY A 127 -8.13 -5.07 -2.51
C GLY A 127 -8.09 -6.60 -2.45
N SER A 128 -8.15 -7.29 -3.59
CA SER A 128 -8.06 -8.76 -3.65
C SER A 128 -6.71 -9.31 -3.22
N VAL A 129 -5.64 -8.50 -3.25
CA VAL A 129 -4.28 -8.91 -2.86
C VAL A 129 -4.23 -9.55 -1.48
N ILE A 130 -5.07 -9.10 -0.54
CA ILE A 130 -5.14 -9.61 0.84
C ILE A 130 -5.49 -11.10 0.86
N ILE A 131 -6.36 -11.54 -0.05
CA ILE A 131 -6.80 -12.94 -0.13
C ILE A 131 -5.61 -13.82 -0.52
N PHE A 132 -4.90 -13.43 -1.57
CA PHE A 132 -3.74 -14.17 -2.06
C PHE A 132 -2.60 -14.14 -1.05
N VAL A 133 -2.32 -12.98 -0.43
CA VAL A 133 -1.29 -12.87 0.63
C VAL A 133 -1.64 -13.76 1.81
N ALA A 134 -2.89 -13.79 2.26
CA ALA A 134 -3.30 -14.63 3.39
C ALA A 134 -3.12 -16.13 3.08
N ILE A 135 -3.55 -16.59 1.90
CA ILE A 135 -3.41 -17.99 1.48
C ILE A 135 -1.93 -18.37 1.33
N LEU A 136 -1.14 -17.54 0.64
CA LEU A 136 0.29 -17.78 0.46
C LEU A 136 1.06 -17.72 1.79
N SER A 137 0.66 -16.86 2.73
CA SER A 137 1.26 -16.80 4.07
C SER A 137 1.00 -18.09 4.88
N VAL A 138 -0.17 -18.72 4.71
CA VAL A 138 -0.41 -20.04 5.33
C VAL A 138 0.51 -21.10 4.71
N ALA A 139 0.64 -21.09 3.38
CA ALA A 139 1.41 -22.09 2.65
C ALA A 139 2.93 -21.98 2.87
N PHE A 140 3.49 -20.77 2.84
CA PHE A 140 4.94 -20.54 2.85
C PHE A 140 5.50 -20.10 4.21
N LEU A 141 4.71 -19.39 5.03
CA LEU A 141 5.14 -18.91 6.36
C LEU A 141 4.61 -19.76 7.51
N ASN A 142 3.85 -20.83 7.23
CA ASN A 142 3.21 -21.69 8.23
C ASN A 142 2.35 -20.91 9.24
N ARG A 143 1.74 -19.81 8.81
CA ARG A 143 0.87 -19.00 9.66
C ARG A 143 -0.48 -19.70 9.85
N THR A 144 -1.02 -19.69 11.06
CA THR A 144 -2.35 -20.22 11.35
C THR A 144 -3.38 -19.10 11.25
N LEU A 145 -4.34 -19.23 10.33
CA LEU A 145 -5.44 -18.27 10.21
C LEU A 145 -6.53 -18.57 11.23
N VAL A 146 -6.94 -17.56 11.98
CA VAL A 146 -8.05 -17.66 12.92
C VAL A 146 -9.38 -17.68 12.14
N LYS A 147 -10.43 -18.32 12.67
CA LYS A 147 -11.77 -18.38 12.04
C LYS A 147 -12.31 -17.02 11.57
N ARG A 148 -11.89 -15.93 12.21
CA ARG A 148 -12.28 -14.56 11.89
C ARG A 148 -11.61 -14.02 10.63
N GLU A 149 -10.33 -14.32 10.44
CA GLU A 149 -9.57 -13.95 9.25
C GLU A 149 -10.19 -14.61 8.01
N TRP A 150 -10.61 -15.88 8.14
CA TRP A 150 -11.40 -16.59 7.13
C TRP A 150 -12.73 -15.91 6.79
N PHE A 151 -13.45 -15.39 7.79
CA PHE A 151 -14.69 -14.65 7.55
C PHE A 151 -14.42 -13.32 6.80
N GLY A 152 -13.33 -12.63 7.15
CA GLY A 152 -12.89 -11.42 6.43
C GLY A 152 -12.57 -11.72 4.96
N ILE A 153 -11.83 -12.80 4.69
CA ILE A 153 -11.53 -13.24 3.32
C ILE A 153 -12.81 -13.57 2.55
N ALA A 154 -13.75 -14.30 3.15
CA ALA A 154 -15.03 -14.63 2.52
C ALA A 154 -15.83 -13.37 2.15
N PHE A 155 -15.84 -12.35 3.01
CA PHE A 155 -16.51 -11.09 2.74
C PHE A 155 -15.87 -10.32 1.57
N ILE A 156 -14.53 -10.28 1.51
CA ILE A 156 -13.81 -9.65 0.39
C ILE A 156 -14.08 -10.41 -0.93
N MET A 157 -14.11 -11.76 -0.91
CA MET A 157 -14.49 -12.56 -2.08
C MET A 157 -15.87 -12.20 -2.63
N VAL A 158 -16.87 -12.04 -1.75
CA VAL A 158 -18.21 -11.62 -2.16
C VAL A 158 -18.17 -10.23 -2.79
N GLY A 159 -17.43 -9.29 -2.20
CA GLY A 159 -17.24 -7.95 -2.76
C GLY A 159 -16.64 -7.96 -4.16
N LEU A 160 -15.60 -8.76 -4.39
CA LEU A 160 -14.96 -8.90 -5.70
C LEU A 160 -15.90 -9.47 -6.77
N VAL A 161 -16.70 -10.49 -6.41
CA VAL A 161 -17.68 -11.09 -7.32
C VAL A 161 -18.76 -10.07 -7.71
N ILE A 162 -19.25 -9.28 -6.75
CA ILE A 162 -20.24 -8.22 -7.01
C ILE A 162 -19.68 -7.17 -7.97
N VAL A 163 -18.44 -6.71 -7.76
CA VAL A 163 -17.80 -5.71 -8.61
C VAL A 163 -17.62 -6.24 -10.03
N GLY A 164 -17.06 -7.45 -10.19
CA GLY A 164 -16.87 -8.05 -11.51
C GLY A 164 -18.20 -8.28 -12.25
N MET A 165 -19.28 -8.65 -11.55
CA MET A 165 -20.61 -8.74 -12.18
C MET A 165 -21.18 -7.37 -12.57
N SER A 166 -20.96 -6.34 -11.74
CA SER A 166 -21.41 -4.97 -12.02
C SER A 166 -20.77 -4.41 -13.29
N ASP A 167 -19.48 -4.68 -13.51
CA ASP A 167 -18.75 -4.19 -14.67
C ASP A 167 -19.20 -4.85 -15.98
N VAL A 168 -19.57 -6.13 -15.92
CA VAL A 168 -20.16 -6.85 -17.06
C VAL A 168 -21.57 -6.34 -17.38
N LEU A 169 -22.40 -6.07 -16.37
CA LEU A 169 -23.79 -5.66 -16.54
C LEU A 169 -23.96 -4.18 -16.93
N SER A 170 -23.07 -3.30 -16.46
CA SER A 170 -23.19 -1.85 -16.69
C SER A 170 -22.95 -1.44 -18.15
N ASN A 171 -22.29 -2.29 -18.94
CA ASN A 171 -21.97 -2.03 -20.35
C ASN A 171 -23.12 -2.38 -21.32
N ASP A 172 -24.20 -3.03 -20.89
CA ASP A 172 -25.31 -3.40 -21.78
C ASP A 172 -26.30 -2.24 -22.05
N ASN A 173 -26.26 -1.19 -21.24
CA ASN A 173 -27.30 -0.15 -21.24
C ASN A 173 -26.84 1.25 -21.70
N THR A 174 -25.56 1.44 -22.05
CA THR A 174 -25.02 2.75 -22.39
C THR A 174 -23.89 2.59 -23.40
N GLY A 175 -23.85 3.42 -24.44
CA GLY A 175 -22.75 3.50 -25.41
C GLY A 175 -21.44 3.94 -24.75
N SER A 176 -20.87 3.06 -23.93
CA SER A 176 -19.69 3.26 -23.11
C SER A 176 -18.42 3.25 -23.97
N GLN A 177 -17.44 4.04 -23.56
CA GLN A 177 -16.14 4.18 -24.22
C GLN A 177 -15.32 2.87 -24.22
N TYR A 178 -15.70 1.87 -23.43
CA TYR A 178 -14.98 0.61 -23.25
C TYR A 178 -15.82 -0.58 -23.71
N THR A 179 -15.30 -1.37 -24.66
CA THR A 179 -15.92 -2.63 -25.08
C THR A 179 -15.93 -3.65 -23.92
N ARG A 180 -16.97 -4.48 -23.83
CA ARG A 180 -17.10 -5.55 -22.81
C ARG A 180 -15.82 -6.39 -22.66
N ASN A 181 -15.21 -6.78 -23.78
CA ASN A 181 -13.98 -7.57 -23.76
C ASN A 181 -12.81 -6.80 -23.12
N ASN A 182 -12.70 -5.48 -23.36
CA ASN A 182 -11.63 -4.67 -22.77
C ASN A 182 -11.75 -4.63 -21.26
N VAL A 183 -12.96 -4.39 -20.73
CA VAL A 183 -13.21 -4.33 -19.29
C VAL A 183 -12.90 -5.68 -18.62
N ILE A 184 -13.41 -6.78 -19.17
CA ILE A 184 -13.15 -8.13 -18.63
C ILE A 184 -11.65 -8.45 -18.67
N THR A 185 -10.97 -8.13 -19.78
CA THR A 185 -9.52 -8.33 -19.90
C THR A 185 -8.77 -7.47 -18.88
N GLY A 186 -9.16 -6.20 -18.69
CA GLY A 186 -8.58 -5.31 -17.70
C GLY A 186 -8.72 -5.85 -16.27
N ASP A 187 -9.92 -6.29 -15.90
CA ASP A 187 -10.20 -6.85 -14.57
C ASP A 187 -9.39 -8.12 -14.29
N LEU A 188 -9.30 -9.04 -15.27
CA LEU A 188 -8.50 -10.26 -15.16
C LEU A 188 -7.00 -9.95 -15.04
N LEU A 189 -6.49 -8.97 -15.80
CA LEU A 189 -5.11 -8.53 -15.70
C LEU A 189 -4.81 -7.95 -14.30
N ILE A 190 -5.73 -7.18 -13.73
CA ILE A 190 -5.54 -6.62 -12.38
C ILE A 190 -5.51 -7.73 -11.33
N ILE A 191 -6.39 -8.73 -11.43
CA ILE A 191 -6.37 -9.89 -10.53
C ILE A 191 -5.05 -10.65 -10.66
N LEU A 192 -4.56 -10.88 -11.89
CA LEU A 192 -3.25 -11.50 -12.12
C LEU A 192 -2.11 -10.69 -11.48
N ALA A 193 -2.14 -9.36 -11.62
CA ALA A 193 -1.17 -8.47 -10.98
C ALA A 193 -1.22 -8.57 -9.44
N GLN A 194 -2.42 -8.74 -8.85
CA GLN A 194 -2.55 -8.92 -7.40
C GLN A 194 -1.95 -10.25 -6.92
N ILE A 195 -2.02 -11.32 -7.73
CA ILE A 195 -1.34 -12.58 -7.41
C ILE A 195 0.18 -12.39 -7.37
N ILE A 196 0.74 -11.70 -8.39
CA ILE A 196 2.19 -11.43 -8.45
C ILE A 196 2.63 -10.54 -7.27
N THR A 197 1.84 -9.51 -6.96
CA THR A 197 2.07 -8.64 -5.78
C THR A 197 2.02 -9.46 -4.49
N ALA A 198 1.10 -10.41 -4.38
CA ALA A 198 1.02 -11.26 -3.20
C ALA A 198 2.24 -12.18 -3.04
N VAL A 199 2.75 -12.72 -4.15
CA VAL A 199 4.00 -13.50 -4.16
C VAL A 199 5.17 -12.64 -3.69
N GLN A 200 5.31 -11.42 -4.22
CA GLN A 200 6.33 -10.46 -3.76
C GLN A 200 6.25 -10.25 -2.25
N MET A 201 5.07 -9.91 -1.73
CA MET A 201 4.89 -9.57 -0.31
C MET A 201 5.22 -10.73 0.63
N VAL A 202 4.82 -11.95 0.26
CA VAL A 202 5.11 -13.16 1.06
C VAL A 202 6.58 -13.55 0.96
N TYR A 203 7.19 -13.41 -0.22
CA TYR A 203 8.61 -13.63 -0.42
C TYR A 203 9.45 -12.66 0.43
N GLU A 204 9.11 -11.37 0.40
CA GLU A 204 9.75 -10.34 1.23
C GLU A 204 9.62 -10.68 2.72
N GLU A 205 8.41 -11.00 3.20
CA GLU A 205 8.21 -11.36 4.61
C GLU A 205 9.05 -12.56 5.01
N TYR A 206 9.11 -13.60 4.17
CA TYR A 206 9.91 -14.79 4.45
C TYR A 206 11.41 -14.47 4.56
N TYR A 207 12.00 -13.85 3.54
CA TYR A 207 13.44 -13.64 3.50
C TYR A 207 13.93 -12.48 4.39
N VAL A 208 13.21 -11.36 4.44
CA VAL A 208 13.61 -10.22 5.27
C VAL A 208 13.54 -10.58 6.75
N THR A 209 12.56 -11.39 7.15
CA THR A 209 12.43 -11.87 8.53
C THR A 209 13.45 -12.98 8.83
N ALA A 210 13.58 -13.98 7.95
CA ALA A 210 14.50 -15.12 8.18
C ALA A 210 15.97 -14.70 8.21
N LEU A 211 16.38 -13.80 7.32
CA LEU A 211 17.74 -13.26 7.28
C LEU A 211 17.91 -12.03 8.16
N ASN A 212 16.85 -11.52 8.80
CA ASN A 212 16.86 -10.31 9.61
C ASN A 212 17.51 -9.11 8.88
N ILE A 213 17.18 -8.91 7.61
CA ILE A 213 17.77 -7.86 6.77
C ILE A 213 17.28 -6.48 7.28
N PRO A 214 18.14 -5.45 7.37
CA PRO A 214 17.70 -4.09 7.65
C PRO A 214 16.72 -3.58 6.58
N ALA A 215 15.56 -3.07 6.99
CA ALA A 215 14.50 -2.65 6.06
C ALA A 215 14.99 -1.62 5.02
N LEU A 216 15.82 -0.66 5.45
CA LEU A 216 16.37 0.38 4.57
C LEU A 216 17.34 -0.20 3.52
N GLN A 217 18.09 -1.25 3.86
CA GLN A 217 18.97 -1.95 2.93
C GLN A 217 18.17 -2.83 1.96
N ALA A 218 17.08 -3.46 2.41
CA ALA A 218 16.20 -4.26 1.56
C ALA A 218 15.59 -3.41 0.43
N VAL A 219 14.91 -2.32 0.81
CA VAL A 219 14.31 -1.35 -0.13
C VAL A 219 15.37 -0.79 -1.09
N GLY A 220 16.56 -0.49 -0.58
CA GLY A 220 17.64 0.05 -1.39
C GLY A 220 18.12 -0.89 -2.51
N TRP A 221 18.17 -2.20 -2.25
CA TRP A 221 18.53 -3.19 -3.25
C TRP A 221 17.39 -3.50 -4.22
N GLU A 222 16.14 -3.54 -3.74
CA GLU A 222 14.96 -3.67 -4.61
C GLU A 222 14.91 -2.50 -5.61
N GLY A 223 15.04 -1.27 -5.11
CA GLY A 223 15.11 -0.07 -5.93
C GLY A 223 16.26 -0.09 -6.93
N PHE A 224 17.45 -0.58 -6.55
CA PHE A 224 18.58 -0.72 -7.47
C PHE A 224 18.27 -1.67 -8.64
N PHE A 225 17.72 -2.85 -8.36
CA PHE A 225 17.38 -3.82 -9.39
C PHE A 225 16.22 -3.35 -10.26
N GLY A 226 15.17 -2.80 -9.64
CA GLY A 226 14.03 -2.21 -10.35
C GLY A 226 14.45 -1.07 -11.27
N PHE A 227 15.24 -0.11 -10.76
CA PHE A 227 15.75 1.02 -11.54
C PHE A 227 16.64 0.56 -12.70
N SER A 228 17.53 -0.41 -12.46
CA SER A 228 18.44 -0.92 -13.49
C SER A 228 17.71 -1.64 -14.61
N VAL A 229 16.78 -2.55 -14.26
CA VAL A 229 16.03 -3.34 -15.25
C VAL A 229 15.01 -2.49 -15.97
N LEU A 230 14.19 -1.71 -15.25
CA LEU A 230 13.19 -0.85 -15.87
C LEU A 230 13.86 0.25 -16.70
N GLY A 231 14.94 0.86 -16.20
CA GLY A 231 15.73 1.83 -16.95
C GLY A 231 16.30 1.26 -18.25
N ALA A 232 16.78 0.00 -18.23
CA ALA A 232 17.20 -0.69 -19.45
C ALA A 232 16.02 -0.99 -20.39
N LEU A 233 14.83 -1.29 -19.85
CA LEU A 233 13.60 -1.53 -20.62
C LEU A 233 13.01 -0.26 -21.25
N LEU A 234 13.27 0.93 -20.70
CA LEU A 234 12.84 2.19 -21.33
C LEU A 234 13.42 2.37 -22.74
N LEU A 235 14.63 1.83 -23.00
CA LEU A 235 15.27 1.90 -24.33
C LEU A 235 14.48 1.15 -25.42
N PRO A 236 14.17 -0.15 -25.29
CA PRO A 236 13.33 -0.84 -26.26
C PRO A 236 11.89 -0.31 -26.28
N MET A 237 11.34 0.15 -25.14
CA MET A 237 9.98 0.73 -25.10
C MET A 237 9.84 1.96 -25.99
N TYR A 238 10.90 2.76 -26.14
CA TYR A 238 10.92 3.89 -27.08
C TYR A 238 10.76 3.48 -28.55
N PHE A 239 11.14 2.26 -28.94
CA PHE A 239 11.01 1.83 -30.34
C PHE A 239 9.68 1.13 -30.63
N ILE A 240 8.93 0.73 -29.59
CA ILE A 240 7.65 0.03 -29.74
C ILE A 240 6.55 1.07 -29.95
N HIS A 241 5.96 1.09 -31.15
CA HIS A 241 4.84 1.98 -31.46
C HIS A 241 3.52 1.34 -31.00
N VAL A 242 2.68 2.13 -30.33
CA VAL A 242 1.41 1.66 -29.78
C VAL A 242 0.28 2.62 -30.14
N MET A 243 -0.87 2.07 -30.51
CA MET A 243 -2.07 2.83 -30.89
C MET A 243 -2.89 3.25 -29.67
N TYR A 244 -3.68 4.31 -29.82
CA TYR A 244 -4.70 4.74 -28.85
C TYR A 244 -5.58 3.55 -28.43
N PRO A 245 -5.85 3.30 -27.12
CA PRO A 245 -5.76 4.21 -25.97
C PRO A 245 -4.48 4.12 -25.13
N PHE A 246 -3.49 3.31 -25.53
CA PHE A 246 -2.31 3.05 -24.70
C PHE A 246 -1.25 4.16 -24.73
N ASN A 247 -1.44 5.18 -25.56
CA ASN A 247 -0.48 6.25 -25.72
C ASN A 247 -1.10 7.55 -26.25
N SER A 248 -0.59 8.69 -25.76
CA SER A 248 -0.87 10.05 -26.22
C SER A 248 0.40 10.89 -26.46
N ASN A 249 1.59 10.27 -26.43
CA ASN A 249 2.88 10.93 -26.45
C ASN A 249 3.26 11.38 -27.87
N ALA A 250 4.20 12.34 -27.98
CA ALA A 250 4.57 12.99 -29.23
C ALA A 250 4.91 12.02 -30.37
N HIS A 251 5.60 10.91 -30.06
CA HIS A 251 6.08 9.96 -31.06
C HIS A 251 5.21 8.70 -31.23
N GLY A 252 4.10 8.54 -30.51
CA GLY A 252 3.27 7.33 -30.67
C GLY A 252 3.93 6.04 -30.15
N VAL A 253 4.96 6.15 -29.31
CA VAL A 253 5.72 5.05 -28.69
C VAL A 253 5.22 4.67 -27.30
N LEU A 254 5.44 3.43 -26.87
CA LEU A 254 4.96 2.90 -25.58
C LEU A 254 5.43 3.75 -24.39
N GLU A 255 6.66 4.25 -24.43
CA GLU A 255 7.18 5.20 -23.46
C GLU A 255 8.23 6.10 -24.10
N ASP A 256 8.17 7.39 -23.81
CA ASP A 256 9.03 8.39 -24.44
C ASP A 256 9.83 9.16 -23.39
N LEU A 257 11.01 8.61 -23.06
CA LEU A 257 11.89 9.21 -22.07
C LEU A 257 12.38 10.62 -22.49
N PRO A 258 12.81 10.87 -23.75
CA PRO A 258 13.15 12.22 -24.19
C PRO A 258 12.01 13.22 -24.02
N ASP A 259 10.79 12.85 -24.40
CA ASP A 259 9.61 13.73 -24.26
C ASP A 259 9.28 14.01 -22.80
N ALA A 260 9.33 12.97 -21.95
CA ALA A 260 9.12 13.12 -20.51
C ALA A 260 10.13 14.10 -19.88
N LEU A 261 11.41 13.99 -20.25
CA LEU A 261 12.46 14.88 -19.76
C LEU A 261 12.30 16.32 -20.27
N ALA A 262 11.87 16.51 -21.52
CA ALA A 262 11.55 17.83 -22.06
C ALA A 262 10.37 18.47 -21.32
N GLN A 263 9.28 17.72 -21.11
CA GLN A 263 8.12 18.17 -20.35
C GLN A 263 8.50 18.57 -18.91
N MET A 264 9.36 17.78 -18.26
CA MET A 264 9.86 18.08 -16.91
C MET A 264 10.72 19.35 -16.90
N ALA A 265 11.59 19.56 -17.89
CA ALA A 265 12.43 20.75 -17.97
C ALA A 265 11.62 22.03 -18.21
N ASN A 266 10.54 21.93 -18.98
CA ASN A 266 9.70 23.06 -19.35
C ASN A 266 8.73 23.51 -18.24
N ASN A 267 8.40 22.64 -17.28
CA ASN A 267 7.46 22.96 -16.21
C ASN A 267 8.00 22.63 -14.81
N TYR A 268 8.29 23.68 -14.03
CA TYR A 268 8.79 23.53 -12.66
C TYR A 268 7.80 22.83 -11.71
N GLN A 269 6.50 22.89 -11.99
CA GLN A 269 5.49 22.20 -11.17
C GLN A 269 5.61 20.68 -11.33
N LEU A 270 5.95 20.18 -12.53
CA LEU A 270 6.22 18.75 -12.76
C LEU A 270 7.44 18.29 -11.96
N ILE A 271 8.52 19.08 -11.93
CA ILE A 271 9.71 18.75 -11.15
C ILE A 271 9.36 18.64 -9.67
N ILE A 272 8.55 19.57 -9.13
CA ILE A 272 8.10 19.51 -7.74
C ILE A 272 7.27 18.24 -7.50
N ALA A 273 6.31 17.92 -8.38
CA ALA A 273 5.47 16.73 -8.25
C ALA A 273 6.30 15.43 -8.27
N ILE A 274 7.22 15.29 -9.23
CA ILE A 274 8.11 14.13 -9.34
C ILE A 274 9.09 14.04 -8.16
N SER A 275 9.62 15.18 -7.70
CA SER A 275 10.49 15.19 -6.50
C SER A 275 9.73 14.76 -5.23
N GLY A 276 8.47 15.21 -5.08
CA GLY A 276 7.58 14.79 -4.00
C GLY A 276 7.32 13.28 -4.04
N MET A 277 7.10 12.74 -5.24
CA MET A 277 6.98 11.30 -5.47
C MET A 277 8.26 10.54 -5.05
N ILE A 278 9.44 10.95 -5.54
CA ILE A 278 10.75 10.33 -5.21
C ILE A 278 11.02 10.32 -3.70
N VAL A 279 10.74 11.41 -2.99
CA VAL A 279 10.97 11.49 -1.55
C VAL A 279 9.96 10.64 -0.78
N SER A 280 8.67 10.75 -1.13
CA SER A 280 7.61 10.07 -0.40
C SER A 280 7.65 8.54 -0.57
N ILE A 281 8.04 8.04 -1.76
CA ILE A 281 8.16 6.60 -2.02
C ILE A 281 9.27 5.96 -1.17
N ALA A 282 10.38 6.68 -0.96
CA ALA A 282 11.49 6.22 -0.12
C ALA A 282 11.01 5.91 1.31
N PHE A 283 10.27 6.86 1.92
CA PHE A 283 9.69 6.66 3.24
C PHE A 283 8.57 5.62 3.25
N PHE A 284 7.74 5.58 2.21
CA PHE A 284 6.65 4.61 2.08
C PHE A 284 7.18 3.17 2.10
N ASN A 285 8.16 2.85 1.26
CA ASN A 285 8.69 1.50 1.17
C ASN A 285 9.53 1.13 2.38
N PHE A 286 10.31 2.06 2.94
CA PHE A 286 11.01 1.84 4.20
C PHE A 286 10.04 1.47 5.33
N ALA A 287 8.96 2.25 5.49
CA ALA A 287 7.95 1.98 6.49
C ALA A 287 7.18 0.68 6.18
N GLY A 288 6.91 0.40 4.91
CA GLY A 288 6.24 -0.82 4.44
C GLY A 288 7.00 -2.09 4.80
N ILE A 289 8.28 -2.18 4.44
CA ILE A 289 9.13 -3.33 4.80
C ILE A 289 9.29 -3.42 6.32
N SER A 290 9.39 -2.29 7.03
CA SER A 290 9.46 -2.28 8.49
C SER A 290 8.18 -2.85 9.12
N VAL A 291 6.99 -2.52 8.60
CA VAL A 291 5.72 -3.12 9.05
C VAL A 291 5.67 -4.62 8.74
N THR A 292 6.12 -5.04 7.55
CA THR A 292 6.18 -6.47 7.20
C THR A 292 7.07 -7.24 8.17
N LYS A 293 8.25 -6.71 8.47
CA LYS A 293 9.22 -7.32 9.37
C LYS A 293 8.76 -7.37 10.83
N GLU A 294 8.14 -6.30 11.32
CA GLU A 294 7.76 -6.17 12.75
C GLU A 294 6.35 -6.69 13.07
N ILE A 295 5.48 -6.83 12.07
CA ILE A 295 4.08 -7.24 12.26
C ILE A 295 3.67 -8.36 11.30
N SER A 296 3.64 -8.08 9.98
CA SER A 296 3.38 -9.04 8.88
C SER A 296 3.05 -8.36 7.56
N ALA A 297 3.18 -9.07 6.44
CA ALA A 297 2.76 -8.58 5.12
C ALA A 297 1.25 -8.35 5.04
N THR A 298 0.43 -9.15 5.73
CA THR A 298 -1.02 -8.94 5.77
C THR A 298 -1.38 -7.59 6.39
N THR A 299 -0.66 -7.16 7.44
CA THR A 299 -0.86 -5.84 8.04
C THR A 299 -0.44 -4.73 7.10
N ARG A 300 0.68 -4.88 6.37
CA ARG A 300 1.10 -3.95 5.31
C ARG A 300 -0.01 -3.76 4.27
N MET A 301 -0.65 -4.83 3.81
CA MET A 301 -1.76 -4.74 2.83
C MET A 301 -3.01 -4.05 3.37
N VAL A 302 -3.32 -4.22 4.66
CA VAL A 302 -4.43 -3.49 5.27
C VAL A 302 -4.11 -1.99 5.36
N LEU A 303 -2.88 -1.61 5.73
CA LEU A 303 -2.45 -0.22 5.71
C LEU A 303 -2.44 0.38 4.30
N ASP A 304 -2.10 -0.42 3.28
CA ASP A 304 -2.15 -0.01 1.89
C ASP A 304 -3.58 0.38 1.46
N SER A 305 -4.56 -0.36 1.93
CA SER A 305 -5.98 -0.05 1.70
C SER A 305 -6.47 1.16 2.50
N VAL A 306 -5.97 1.40 3.71
CA VAL A 306 -6.27 2.63 4.45
C VAL A 306 -5.74 3.85 3.68
N ARG A 307 -4.51 3.75 3.13
CA ARG A 307 -3.94 4.78 2.26
C ARG A 307 -4.82 5.04 1.03
N THR A 308 -5.32 4.02 0.34
CA THR A 308 -6.19 4.24 -0.84
C THR A 308 -7.48 4.98 -0.48
N LEU A 309 -8.04 4.75 0.71
CA LEU A 309 -9.17 5.54 1.21
C LEU A 309 -8.77 7.00 1.44
N VAL A 310 -7.63 7.27 2.08
CA VAL A 310 -7.16 8.65 2.31
C VAL A 310 -7.00 9.39 0.98
N VAL A 311 -6.38 8.75 -0.01
CA VAL A 311 -6.22 9.30 -1.36
C VAL A 311 -7.57 9.59 -2.02
N TRP A 312 -8.55 8.69 -1.87
CA TRP A 312 -9.90 8.88 -2.40
C TRP A 312 -10.61 10.08 -1.75
N VAL A 313 -10.58 10.19 -0.43
CA VAL A 313 -11.17 11.33 0.31
C VAL A 313 -10.54 12.64 -0.14
N VAL A 314 -9.20 12.71 -0.22
CA VAL A 314 -8.50 13.92 -0.67
C VAL A 314 -8.80 14.22 -2.15
N SER A 315 -8.87 13.21 -3.01
CA SER A 315 -9.23 13.39 -4.43
C SER A 315 -10.64 13.98 -4.61
N LEU A 316 -11.59 13.63 -3.74
CA LEU A 316 -12.92 14.24 -3.74
C LEU A 316 -12.89 15.68 -3.27
N LEU A 317 -12.13 15.98 -2.20
CA LEU A 317 -11.97 17.35 -1.69
C LEU A 317 -11.34 18.30 -2.73
N LEU A 318 -10.41 17.79 -3.52
CA LEU A 318 -9.76 18.53 -4.61
C LEU A 318 -10.58 18.55 -5.92
N VAL A 319 -11.79 17.98 -5.93
CA VAL A 319 -12.68 17.89 -7.11
C VAL A 319 -12.00 17.18 -8.30
N TRP A 320 -11.03 16.30 -8.03
CA TRP A 320 -10.35 15.50 -9.06
C TRP A 320 -11.16 14.28 -9.50
N GLN A 321 -12.25 13.94 -8.79
CA GLN A 321 -13.15 12.84 -9.14
C GLN A 321 -14.60 13.22 -8.88
N LYS A 322 -15.51 12.71 -9.72
CA LYS A 322 -16.96 12.81 -9.49
C LYS A 322 -17.38 11.79 -8.43
N PHE A 323 -18.24 12.22 -7.50
CA PHE A 323 -18.71 11.37 -6.42
C PHE A 323 -19.70 10.31 -6.92
N HIS A 324 -19.36 9.03 -6.79
CA HIS A 324 -20.24 7.91 -7.12
C HIS A 324 -20.57 7.11 -5.86
N TYR A 325 -21.87 7.04 -5.50
CA TYR A 325 -22.35 6.35 -4.29
C TYR A 325 -22.00 4.86 -4.25
N LEU A 326 -21.96 4.19 -5.40
CA LEU A 326 -21.64 2.76 -5.48
C LEU A 326 -20.18 2.47 -5.07
N GLN A 327 -19.26 3.38 -5.39
CA GLN A 327 -17.85 3.27 -4.99
C GLN A 327 -17.72 3.34 -3.47
N LEU A 328 -18.43 4.27 -2.81
CA LEU A 328 -18.40 4.40 -1.35
C LEU A 328 -18.88 3.11 -0.66
N ILE A 329 -19.94 2.47 -1.17
CA ILE A 329 -20.45 1.21 -0.62
C ILE A 329 -19.43 0.08 -0.81
N GLY A 330 -18.83 -0.02 -1.99
CA GLY A 330 -17.75 -0.98 -2.27
C GLY A 330 -16.54 -0.80 -1.34
N PHE A 331 -16.09 0.44 -1.16
CA PHE A 331 -14.99 0.78 -0.24
C PHE A 331 -15.34 0.48 1.22
N ALA A 332 -16.53 0.87 1.67
CA ALA A 332 -16.98 0.61 3.04
C ALA A 332 -17.04 -0.90 3.31
N GLY A 333 -17.50 -1.69 2.34
CA GLY A 333 -17.49 -3.15 2.44
C GLY A 333 -16.07 -3.72 2.52
N LEU A 334 -15.17 -3.32 1.62
CA LEU A 334 -13.78 -3.78 1.63
C LEU A 334 -13.10 -3.44 2.96
N LEU A 335 -13.27 -2.20 3.43
CA LEU A 335 -12.67 -1.71 4.67
C LEU A 335 -13.26 -2.39 5.90
N PHE A 336 -14.56 -2.69 5.89
CA PHE A 336 -15.21 -3.50 6.92
C PHE A 336 -14.60 -4.92 6.96
N GLY A 337 -14.45 -5.58 5.81
CA GLY A 337 -13.83 -6.90 5.71
C GLY A 337 -12.38 -6.91 6.24
N MET A 338 -11.61 -5.86 5.92
CA MET A 338 -10.25 -5.68 6.42
C MET A 338 -10.17 -5.40 7.92
N CYS A 339 -11.07 -4.57 8.45
CA CYS A 339 -11.14 -4.30 9.89
C CYS A 339 -11.55 -5.53 10.69
N LEU A 340 -12.37 -6.40 10.09
CA LEU A 340 -12.78 -7.68 10.67
C LEU A 340 -11.60 -8.66 10.70
N TYR A 341 -10.80 -8.70 9.63
CA TYR A 341 -9.57 -9.48 9.51
C TYR A 341 -8.52 -9.05 10.56
N ASN A 342 -8.23 -7.74 10.67
CA ASN A 342 -7.15 -7.22 11.52
C ASN A 342 -7.52 -6.95 12.99
N ASP A 343 -8.67 -7.43 13.44
CA ASP A 343 -9.14 -7.30 14.82
C ASP A 343 -9.24 -5.86 15.37
N ILE A 344 -9.41 -4.87 14.49
CA ILE A 344 -9.51 -3.47 14.89
C ILE A 344 -10.88 -3.19 15.53
N ILE A 345 -11.96 -3.71 14.93
CA ILE A 345 -13.33 -3.39 15.35
C ILE A 345 -13.87 -4.37 16.39
N VAL A 346 -13.63 -5.68 16.22
CA VAL A 346 -14.33 -6.71 17.00
C VAL A 346 -13.82 -6.80 18.44
N LEU A 347 -12.50 -6.84 18.70
CA LEU A 347 -11.98 -6.88 20.07
C LEU A 347 -12.15 -5.56 20.82
N GLN A 348 -12.07 -4.40 20.15
CA GLN A 348 -12.32 -3.11 20.80
C GLN A 348 -13.79 -2.93 21.19
N THR A 349 -14.71 -3.32 20.30
CA THR A 349 -16.14 -3.27 20.59
C THR A 349 -16.53 -4.33 21.61
N TYR A 350 -16.02 -5.56 21.49
CA TYR A 350 -16.24 -6.61 22.49
C TYR A 350 -15.63 -6.25 23.85
N ARG A 351 -14.42 -5.66 23.92
CA ARG A 351 -13.85 -5.16 25.18
C ARG A 351 -14.65 -4.00 25.74
N ARG A 352 -15.06 -3.02 24.93
CA ARG A 352 -15.89 -1.90 25.40
C ARG A 352 -17.26 -2.36 25.88
N VAL A 353 -17.90 -3.28 25.17
CA VAL A 353 -19.18 -3.90 25.56
C VAL A 353 -19.01 -4.76 26.80
N LYS A 354 -17.97 -5.60 26.88
CA LYS A 354 -17.67 -6.42 28.07
C LYS A 354 -17.35 -5.56 29.29
N ILE A 355 -16.58 -4.49 29.14
CA ILE A 355 -16.29 -3.52 30.21
C ILE A 355 -17.58 -2.79 30.61
N ALA A 356 -18.39 -2.35 29.65
CA ALA A 356 -19.69 -1.73 29.93
C ALA A 356 -20.66 -2.70 30.64
N LEU A 357 -20.68 -3.98 30.26
CA LEU A 357 -21.47 -5.04 30.91
C LEU A 357 -20.96 -5.35 32.31
N LEU A 358 -19.64 -5.48 32.51
CA LEU A 358 -19.04 -5.71 33.83
C LEU A 358 -19.26 -4.52 34.77
N LEU A 359 -19.18 -3.28 34.26
CA LEU A 359 -19.54 -2.08 35.03
C LEU A 359 -21.03 -2.06 35.38
N ARG A 360 -21.91 -2.52 34.48
CA ARG A 360 -23.35 -2.60 34.72
C ARG A 360 -23.70 -3.67 35.77
N ILE A 361 -23.03 -4.83 35.74
CA ILE A 361 -23.18 -5.92 36.71
C ILE A 361 -22.60 -5.51 38.08
N GLY A 362 -21.44 -4.84 38.11
CA GLY A 362 -20.84 -4.33 39.35
C GLY A 362 -21.69 -3.27 40.04
N ARG A 363 -22.37 -2.41 39.27
CA ARG A 363 -23.30 -1.40 39.80
C ARG A 363 -24.58 -2.02 40.37
N GLN A 364 -25.10 -3.08 39.74
CA GLN A 364 -26.24 -3.85 40.25
C GLN A 364 -25.94 -4.62 41.55
N SER A 365 -24.68 -5.05 41.74
CA SER A 365 -24.27 -5.72 42.97
C SER A 365 -24.07 -4.77 44.15
N SER A 366 -23.81 -3.48 43.88
CA SER A 366 -23.68 -2.44 44.92
C SER A 366 -25.02 -1.90 45.39
N ASP A 367 -26.05 -1.87 44.54
CA ASP A 367 -27.42 -1.47 44.93
C ASP A 367 -28.17 -2.58 45.71
N GLY A 368 -27.62 -3.80 45.76
CA GLY A 368 -28.19 -4.96 46.47
C GLY A 368 -27.62 -5.20 47.88
N MET A 369 -26.51 -4.55 48.26
CA MET A 369 -26.07 -4.48 49.66
C MET A 369 -26.63 -3.19 50.26
N GLY A 370 -27.86 -3.27 50.75
CA GLY A 370 -28.33 -2.29 51.72
C GLY A 370 -27.30 -2.19 52.84
N GLU A 371 -26.80 -0.98 53.08
CA GLU A 371 -25.95 -0.67 54.23
C GLU A 371 -26.64 -1.19 55.50
N VAL A 372 -26.14 -2.31 56.03
CA VAL A 372 -26.45 -2.68 57.42
C VAL A 372 -25.60 -1.75 58.27
N ILE A 373 -26.14 -0.57 58.56
CA ILE A 373 -25.61 0.35 59.56
C ILE A 373 -25.80 -0.34 60.91
N ILE A 374 -24.77 -1.06 61.36
CA ILE A 374 -24.71 -1.55 62.74
C ILE A 374 -24.32 -0.35 63.60
N ASN A 375 -25.32 0.31 64.19
CA ASN A 375 -25.10 1.31 65.24
C ASN A 375 -24.51 0.60 66.46
N ARG A 376 -23.19 0.73 66.64
CA ARG A 376 -22.50 0.38 67.89
C ARG A 376 -22.53 1.62 68.80
N GLN A 377 -23.21 1.53 69.94
CA GLN A 377 -23.11 2.57 70.98
C GLN A 377 -21.70 2.53 71.59
N ALA A 378 -21.17 3.71 71.91
CA ALA A 378 -19.76 3.95 72.20
C ALA A 378 -19.26 3.46 73.58
N ASP A 379 -20.08 2.77 74.38
CA ASP A 379 -19.79 2.51 75.79
C ASP A 379 -19.87 1.01 76.17
N GLU A 380 -19.16 0.13 75.46
CA GLU A 380 -18.88 -1.22 76.01
C GLU A 380 -17.38 -1.54 75.96
N PRO A 381 -16.75 -1.91 77.10
CA PRO A 381 -15.33 -2.20 77.18
C PRO A 381 -15.00 -3.56 76.57
N ASP A 382 -13.89 -3.60 75.84
CA ASP A 382 -13.35 -4.78 75.17
C ASP A 382 -13.23 -5.98 76.13
N ARG A 383 -13.80 -7.12 75.72
CA ARG A 383 -13.54 -8.45 76.30
C ARG A 383 -12.99 -9.40 75.26
#